data_AF-A0A1J3FXJ1-F1
#
_entry.id   AF-A0A1J3FXJ1-F1
#
_cell.length_a   1.000
_cell.length_b   1.000
_cell.length_c   1.000
_cell.angle_alpha   90.00
_cell.angle_beta   90.00
_cell.angle_gamma   90.00
#
_symmetry.space_group_name_H-M   'P 1'
#
loop_
_entity.id
_entity.type
_entity.pdbx_description
1 polymer ?
#
loop_
_entity_poly.entity_id
_entity_poly.type
_entity_poly.pdbx_seq_one_letter_code
_entity_poly.pdbx_strand_id
1 'polypeptide(L)'
;LEKEAVGFFALPQSLKNQAGPPGPYGYGSKRIGPNGDVGWIEYILLNANPQLSCPKTSAVFRQTPQIFREAVEEYMKEVKEVSCKVLEMMAEGLGIEARDSLSKMVRDEKSDSCLRLNHYPAAEEEAEKMVKVGFGEHTDPQIISVLRSNNTAG
;
A
#
# COMPACT_ATOMS: atom_id res chain seq x y z
N LEU A 1 -6.32 -8.74 7.68
CA LEU A 1 -6.22 -7.51 6.86
C LEU A 1 -7.15 -7.51 5.65
N GLU A 2 -7.03 -8.44 4.69
CA GLU A 2 -7.81 -8.41 3.42
C GLU A 2 -9.32 -8.19 3.62
N LYS A 3 -9.96 -9.01 4.47
CA LYS A 3 -11.40 -8.89 4.79
C LYS A 3 -11.79 -7.48 5.26
N GLU A 4 -10.98 -6.90 6.13
CA GLU A 4 -11.24 -5.57 6.70
C GLU A 4 -11.00 -4.46 5.66
N ALA A 5 -10.02 -4.63 4.76
CA ALA A 5 -9.80 -3.73 3.63
C ALA A 5 -10.98 -3.73 2.65
N VAL A 6 -11.55 -4.91 2.35
CA VAL A 6 -12.79 -5.02 1.56
C VAL A 6 -13.92 -4.25 2.23
N GLY A 7 -14.03 -4.32 3.57
CA GLY A 7 -14.99 -3.53 4.34
C GLY A 7 -14.84 -2.02 4.14
N PHE A 8 -13.60 -1.50 4.13
CA PHE A 8 -13.36 -0.09 3.83
C PHE A 8 -13.75 0.29 2.39
N PHE A 9 -13.35 -0.51 1.39
CA PHE A 9 -13.64 -0.19 -0.01
C PHE A 9 -15.13 -0.29 -0.36
N ALA A 10 -15.90 -1.08 0.41
CA ALA A 10 -17.36 -1.15 0.32
C ALA A 10 -18.10 0.05 0.94
N LEU A 11 -17.40 0.96 1.64
CA LEU A 11 -18.03 2.18 2.17
C LEU A 11 -18.53 3.09 1.02
N PRO A 12 -19.60 3.88 1.26
CA PRO A 12 -20.02 4.93 0.34
C PRO A 12 -18.86 5.86 -0.05
N GLN A 13 -18.82 6.27 -1.32
CA GLN A 13 -17.75 7.13 -1.85
C GLN A 13 -17.55 8.41 -1.02
N SER A 14 -18.65 8.98 -0.50
CA SER A 14 -18.60 10.18 0.36
C SER A 14 -17.83 9.97 1.64
N LEU A 15 -17.84 8.76 2.23
CA LEU A 15 -17.03 8.43 3.39
C LEU A 15 -15.58 8.24 2.98
N LYS A 16 -15.30 7.39 1.97
CA LYS A 16 -13.94 7.14 1.48
C LYS A 16 -13.21 8.45 1.13
N ASN A 17 -13.91 9.41 0.53
CA ASN A 17 -13.37 10.72 0.17
C ASN A 17 -12.89 11.56 1.37
N GLN A 18 -13.40 11.37 2.58
CA GLN A 18 -12.91 12.12 3.76
C GLN A 18 -11.51 11.67 4.18
N ALA A 19 -11.07 10.49 3.74
CA ALA A 19 -9.71 10.01 3.92
C ALA A 19 -8.77 10.40 2.76
N GLY A 20 -9.29 11.07 1.74
CA GLY A 20 -8.55 11.52 0.56
C GLY A 20 -8.55 13.05 0.38
N PRO A 21 -8.02 13.55 -0.75
CA PRO A 21 -7.12 12.84 -1.67
C PRO A 21 -5.80 12.50 -0.98
N PRO A 22 -4.99 11.55 -1.48
CA PRO A 22 -3.72 11.22 -0.85
C PRO A 22 -2.73 12.38 -1.01
N GLY A 23 -1.89 12.61 0.01
CA GLY A 23 -0.85 13.64 -0.05
C GLY A 23 0.08 13.65 1.16
N PRO A 24 1.05 12.74 1.27
CA PRO A 24 1.26 11.57 0.41
C PRO A 24 0.32 10.41 0.76
N TYR A 25 -0.11 10.31 2.02
CA TYR A 25 -0.95 9.23 2.53
C TYR A 25 -2.45 9.56 2.45
N GLY A 26 -3.29 8.54 2.50
CA GLY A 26 -4.75 8.63 2.45
C GLY A 26 -5.38 7.74 1.39
N TYR A 27 -6.68 7.94 1.17
CA TYR A 27 -7.47 7.27 0.14
C TYR A 27 -7.36 8.00 -1.20
N GLY A 28 -7.18 7.24 -2.29
CA GLY A 28 -7.21 7.72 -3.67
C GLY A 28 -8.14 6.90 -4.54
N SER A 29 -8.72 7.53 -5.56
CA SER A 29 -9.56 6.89 -6.57
C SER A 29 -9.14 7.35 -7.96
N LYS A 30 -8.85 6.39 -8.83
CA LYS A 30 -8.40 6.51 -10.23
C LYS A 30 -7.07 7.21 -10.44
N ARG A 31 -6.90 8.43 -9.94
CA ARG A 31 -5.68 9.24 -10.12
C ARG A 31 -4.49 8.60 -9.40
N ILE A 32 -3.39 8.43 -10.12
CA ILE A 32 -2.12 7.89 -9.63
C ILE A 32 -1.07 8.99 -9.77
N GLY A 33 -0.40 9.35 -8.67
CA GLY A 33 0.61 10.40 -8.68
C GLY A 33 0.08 11.79 -9.08
N PRO A 34 0.99 12.76 -9.28
CA PRO A 34 0.62 14.15 -9.57
C PRO A 34 0.46 14.44 -11.08
N ASN A 35 0.97 13.58 -11.96
CA ASN A 35 1.20 13.90 -13.38
C ASN A 35 0.09 13.44 -14.34
N GLY A 36 -1.10 13.14 -13.81
CA GLY A 36 -2.28 12.84 -14.62
C GLY A 36 -2.49 11.37 -14.96
N ASP A 37 -1.65 10.46 -14.44
CA ASP A 37 -1.88 9.02 -14.59
C ASP A 37 -3.22 8.62 -13.95
N VAL A 38 -3.95 7.75 -14.65
CA VAL A 38 -5.24 7.23 -14.22
C VAL A 38 -5.29 5.72 -14.41
N GLY A 39 -5.90 5.04 -13.46
CA GLY A 39 -6.13 3.60 -13.53
C GLY A 39 -7.54 3.22 -13.07
N TRP A 40 -7.94 2.00 -13.39
CA TRP A 40 -9.16 1.38 -12.87
C TRP A 40 -8.91 0.82 -11.46
N ILE A 41 -8.68 1.73 -10.53
CA ILE A 41 -8.22 1.42 -9.18
C ILE A 41 -8.76 2.43 -8.17
N GLU A 42 -9.04 1.95 -6.97
CA GLU A 42 -9.01 2.76 -5.76
C GLU A 42 -8.01 2.19 -4.77
N TYR A 43 -7.45 3.02 -3.90
CA TYR A 43 -6.36 2.60 -3.03
C TYR A 43 -6.29 3.38 -1.73
N ILE A 44 -5.64 2.79 -0.74
CA ILE A 44 -5.22 3.46 0.50
C ILE A 44 -3.69 3.43 0.53
N LEU A 45 -3.06 4.58 0.73
CA LEU A 45 -1.63 4.68 1.01
C LEU A 45 -1.42 5.06 2.48
N LEU A 46 -0.71 4.22 3.21
CA LEU A 46 -0.43 4.38 4.64
C LEU A 46 1.07 4.46 4.88
N ASN A 47 1.47 5.29 5.86
CA ASN A 47 2.84 5.28 6.34
C ASN A 47 3.07 4.01 7.17
N ALA A 48 4.15 3.26 6.89
CA ALA A 48 4.50 2.07 7.66
C ALA A 48 5.27 2.41 8.95
N ASN A 49 5.55 3.68 9.19
CA ASN A 49 6.12 4.18 10.43
C ASN A 49 5.02 4.74 11.36
N PRO A 50 4.68 4.05 12.46
CA PRO A 50 3.60 4.46 13.37
C PRO A 50 3.91 5.77 14.13
N GLN A 51 5.18 6.16 14.23
CA GLN A 51 5.57 7.40 14.92
C GLN A 51 5.22 8.66 14.10
N LEU A 52 4.99 8.50 12.79
CA LEU A 52 4.68 9.60 11.89
C LEU A 52 3.16 9.70 11.72
N SER A 53 2.54 10.51 12.59
CA SER A 53 1.10 10.77 12.53
C SER A 53 0.72 11.51 11.24
N CYS A 54 -0.20 10.92 10.48
CA CYS A 54 -0.83 11.55 9.32
C CYS A 54 -2.33 11.72 9.57
N PRO A 55 -2.89 12.94 9.42
CA PRO A 55 -4.33 13.17 9.58
C PRO A 55 -5.19 12.30 8.65
N LYS A 56 -4.73 12.05 7.42
CA LYS A 56 -5.47 11.23 6.44
C LYS A 56 -5.43 9.74 6.78
N THR A 57 -4.30 9.23 7.27
CA THR A 57 -4.23 7.88 7.86
C THR A 57 -5.19 7.75 9.04
N SER A 58 -5.25 8.77 9.90
CA SER A 58 -6.22 8.80 11.01
C SER A 58 -7.67 8.80 10.52
N ALA A 59 -7.96 9.51 9.42
CA ALA A 59 -9.28 9.52 8.80
C ALA A 59 -9.68 8.13 8.25
N VAL A 60 -8.75 7.40 7.62
CA VAL A 60 -8.98 5.99 7.23
C VAL A 60 -9.38 5.18 8.46
N PHE A 61 -8.59 5.24 9.54
CA PHE A 61 -8.87 4.44 10.73
C PHE A 61 -10.14 4.84 11.49
N ARG A 62 -10.61 6.08 11.37
CA ARG A 62 -11.89 6.51 11.96
C ARG A 62 -13.11 5.92 11.25
N GLN A 63 -12.94 5.52 9.99
CA GLN A 63 -14.02 4.96 9.16
C GLN A 63 -14.08 3.44 9.22
N THR A 64 -13.08 2.82 9.83
CA THR A 64 -12.97 1.37 9.95
C THR A 64 -13.11 0.92 11.40
N PRO A 65 -13.56 -0.32 11.63
CA PRO A 65 -13.45 -0.95 12.95
C PRO A 65 -12.01 -0.94 13.47
N GLN A 66 -11.86 -0.95 14.79
CA GLN A 66 -10.54 -1.01 15.46
C GLN A 66 -9.67 -2.18 14.97
N ILE A 67 -10.30 -3.32 14.66
CA ILE A 67 -9.63 -4.52 14.11
C ILE A 67 -8.92 -4.25 12.77
N PHE A 68 -9.36 -3.28 11.97
CA PHE A 68 -8.65 -2.92 10.74
C PHE A 68 -7.28 -2.32 11.04
N ARG A 69 -7.19 -1.42 12.02
CA ARG A 69 -5.91 -0.82 12.44
C ARG A 69 -4.95 -1.89 12.96
N GLU A 70 -5.43 -2.74 13.87
CA GLU A 70 -4.64 -3.83 14.44
C GLU A 70 -4.11 -4.76 13.35
N ALA A 71 -4.97 -5.14 12.40
CA ALA A 71 -4.59 -5.98 11.27
C ALA A 71 -3.60 -5.30 10.30
N VAL A 72 -3.66 -3.97 10.12
CA VAL A 72 -2.69 -3.20 9.34
C VAL A 72 -1.34 -3.19 10.04
N GLU A 73 -1.31 -2.87 11.33
CA GLU A 73 -0.09 -2.77 12.13
C GLU A 73 0.62 -4.13 12.22
N GLU A 74 -0.13 -5.21 12.48
CA GLU A 74 0.39 -6.57 12.48
C GLU A 74 0.95 -6.96 11.09
N TYR A 75 0.20 -6.71 10.02
CA TYR A 75 0.65 -7.04 8.67
C TYR A 75 1.91 -6.28 8.26
N MET A 76 1.97 -4.96 8.52
CA MET A 76 3.16 -4.14 8.26
C MET A 76 4.39 -4.66 9.00
N LYS A 77 4.24 -5.03 10.28
CA LYS A 77 5.32 -5.60 11.10
C LYS A 77 5.86 -6.89 10.48
N GLU A 78 4.98 -7.84 10.19
CA GLU A 78 5.40 -9.15 9.67
C GLU A 78 5.98 -9.06 8.26
N VAL A 79 5.38 -8.25 7.37
CA VAL A 79 5.92 -8.02 6.02
C VAL A 79 7.26 -7.30 6.07
N LYS A 80 7.45 -6.34 7.00
CA LYS A 80 8.76 -5.69 7.18
C LYS A 80 9.84 -6.69 7.55
N GLU A 81 9.55 -7.67 8.42
CA GLU A 81 10.50 -8.74 8.74
C GLU A 81 10.77 -9.66 7.54
N VAL A 82 9.77 -9.98 6.72
CA VAL A 82 9.96 -10.72 5.47
C VAL A 82 10.88 -9.94 4.52
N SER A 83 10.62 -8.64 4.30
CA SER A 83 11.45 -7.76 3.47
C SER A 83 12.90 -7.73 3.96
N CYS A 84 13.12 -7.64 5.27
CA CYS A 84 14.47 -7.65 5.85
C CYS A 84 15.19 -8.97 5.59
N LYS A 85 14.51 -10.11 5.77
CA LYS A 85 15.09 -11.43 5.49
C LYS A 85 15.46 -11.60 4.02
N VAL A 86 14.61 -11.12 3.10
CA VAL A 86 14.89 -11.17 1.66
C VAL A 86 16.13 -10.33 1.33
N LEU A 87 16.22 -9.10 1.86
CA LEU A 87 17.37 -8.23 1.66
C LEU A 87 18.67 -8.81 2.25
N GLU A 88 18.59 -9.48 3.40
CA GLU A 88 19.72 -10.20 3.99
C GLU A 88 20.20 -11.37 3.12
N MET A 89 19.28 -12.16 2.58
CA MET A 89 19.60 -13.24 1.64
C MET A 89 20.20 -12.70 0.33
N MET A 90 19.73 -11.55 -0.15
CA MET A 90 20.31 -10.87 -1.31
C MET A 90 21.75 -10.41 -1.03
N ALA A 91 21.99 -9.78 0.12
CA ALA A 91 23.33 -9.34 0.50
C ALA A 91 24.31 -10.52 0.61
N GLU A 92 23.87 -11.62 1.22
CA GLU A 92 24.63 -12.87 1.32
C GLU A 92 24.93 -13.47 -0.07
N GLY A 93 23.92 -13.57 -0.95
CA GLY A 93 24.08 -14.08 -2.32
C GLY A 93 24.97 -13.21 -3.22
N LEU A 94 25.10 -11.92 -2.91
CA LEU A 94 26.00 -10.98 -3.58
C LEU A 94 27.42 -10.96 -2.95
N GLY A 95 27.67 -11.72 -1.89
CA GLY A 95 28.97 -11.76 -1.20
C GLY A 95 29.27 -10.48 -0.40
N ILE A 96 28.26 -9.72 0.01
CA ILE A 96 28.44 -8.54 0.88
C ILE A 96 28.72 -9.04 2.31
N GLU A 97 29.86 -8.64 2.88
CA GLU A 97 30.30 -9.13 4.19
C GLU A 97 29.26 -8.88 5.31
N ALA A 98 28.73 -7.67 5.39
CA ALA A 98 27.69 -7.32 6.34
C ALA A 98 26.31 -7.67 5.77
N ARG A 99 25.76 -8.82 6.21
CA ARG A 99 24.47 -9.37 5.78
C ARG A 99 23.30 -8.40 5.95
N ASP A 100 23.35 -7.50 6.93
CA ASP A 100 22.33 -6.51 7.21
C ASP A 100 22.50 -5.19 6.42
N SER A 101 23.49 -5.09 5.53
CA SER A 101 23.81 -3.84 4.81
C SER A 101 22.62 -3.24 4.09
N LEU A 102 21.73 -4.08 3.54
CA LEU A 102 20.51 -3.66 2.87
C LEU A 102 19.32 -3.58 3.84
N SER A 103 19.14 -4.58 4.70
CA SER A 103 17.99 -4.64 5.61
C SER A 103 18.00 -3.53 6.66
N LYS A 104 19.17 -3.06 7.10
CA LYS A 104 19.28 -1.94 8.05
C LYS A 104 18.64 -0.64 7.54
N MET A 105 18.67 -0.39 6.23
CA MET A 105 18.02 0.78 5.62
C MET A 105 16.49 0.72 5.74
N VAL A 106 15.92 -0.48 5.72
CA VAL A 106 14.48 -0.72 5.91
C VAL A 106 14.13 -0.79 7.40
N ARG A 107 15.00 -1.38 8.23
CA ARG A 107 14.78 -1.49 9.69
C ARG A 107 14.76 -0.13 10.37
N ASP A 108 15.54 0.83 9.88
CA ASP A 108 15.67 2.17 10.46
C ASP A 108 14.30 2.81 10.77
N GLU A 109 14.19 3.41 11.95
CA GLU A 109 12.95 4.05 12.42
C GLU A 109 12.58 5.29 11.60
N LYS A 110 13.51 5.88 10.85
CA LYS A 110 13.28 6.98 9.93
C LYS A 110 13.14 6.52 8.48
N SER A 111 13.10 5.22 8.23
CA SER A 111 12.90 4.67 6.89
C SER A 111 11.58 5.17 6.28
N ASP A 112 11.64 5.57 5.01
CA ASP A 112 10.47 5.95 4.22
C ASP A 112 9.79 4.69 3.67
N SER A 113 9.07 3.99 4.55
CA SER A 113 8.33 2.79 4.22
C SER A 113 6.83 3.09 4.17
N CYS A 114 6.12 2.51 3.21
CA CYS A 114 4.67 2.66 3.10
C CYS A 114 3.98 1.32 2.80
N LEU A 115 2.69 1.24 3.14
CA LEU A 115 1.80 0.18 2.70
C LEU A 115 0.79 0.77 1.73
N ARG A 116 0.66 0.14 0.56
CA ARG A 116 -0.38 0.48 -0.41
C ARG A 116 -1.38 -0.68 -0.52
N LEU A 117 -2.64 -0.42 -0.21
CA LEU A 117 -3.74 -1.35 -0.42
C LEU A 117 -4.46 -0.94 -1.70
N ASN A 118 -4.34 -1.74 -2.75
CA ASN A 118 -5.00 -1.52 -4.03
C ASN A 118 -6.26 -2.37 -4.14
N HIS A 119 -7.36 -1.77 -4.59
CA HIS A 119 -8.61 -2.44 -4.93
C HIS A 119 -8.95 -2.15 -6.39
N TYR A 120 -9.05 -3.22 -7.18
CA TYR A 120 -9.42 -3.20 -8.59
C TYR A 120 -10.86 -3.69 -8.70
N PRO A 121 -11.87 -2.80 -8.70
CA PRO A 121 -13.26 -3.23 -8.80
C PRO A 121 -13.51 -3.90 -10.15
N ALA A 122 -14.49 -4.81 -10.20
CA ALA A 122 -14.97 -5.35 -11.46
C ALA A 122 -15.38 -4.20 -12.39
N ALA A 123 -14.99 -4.27 -13.65
CA ALA A 123 -15.45 -3.31 -14.65
C ALA A 123 -16.95 -3.58 -14.91
N GLU A 124 -17.78 -2.54 -14.79
CA GLU A 124 -19.13 -2.56 -15.38
C GLU A 124 -18.98 -2.53 -16.91
N GLU A 125 -19.93 -3.07 -17.68
CA GLU A 125 -19.83 -3.21 -19.15
C GLU A 125 -19.51 -1.88 -19.86
N GLU A 126 -19.96 -0.74 -19.33
CA GLU A 126 -19.59 0.58 -19.85
C GLU A 126 -18.18 1.05 -19.44
N ALA A 127 -17.66 0.60 -18.30
CA ALA A 127 -16.32 0.94 -17.80
C ALA A 127 -15.19 0.24 -18.57
N GLU A 128 -15.45 -0.96 -19.11
CA GLU A 128 -14.52 -1.69 -19.98
C GLU A 128 -14.09 -0.89 -21.23
N LYS A 129 -14.91 0.09 -21.63
CA LYS A 129 -14.66 0.93 -22.81
C LYS A 129 -13.76 2.14 -22.53
N MET A 130 -13.56 2.54 -21.27
CA MET A 130 -12.88 3.81 -20.94
C MET A 130 -11.46 3.66 -20.38
N VAL A 131 -11.23 2.75 -19.44
CA VAL A 131 -9.88 2.53 -18.86
C VAL A 131 -9.70 1.04 -18.57
N LYS A 132 -8.91 0.35 -19.40
CA LYS A 132 -8.61 -1.09 -19.23
C LYS A 132 -7.44 -1.36 -18.28
N VAL A 133 -6.67 -0.33 -17.94
CA VAL A 133 -5.45 -0.48 -17.14
C VAL A 133 -5.81 -0.25 -15.68
N GLY A 134 -5.60 -1.27 -14.82
CA GLY A 134 -5.77 -1.13 -13.37
C GLY A 134 -4.70 -0.20 -12.78
N PHE A 135 -3.43 -0.48 -13.11
CA PHE A 135 -2.27 0.32 -12.73
C PHE A 135 -1.28 0.34 -13.90
N GLY A 136 -0.82 1.52 -14.30
CA GLY A 136 0.11 1.66 -15.42
C GLY A 136 1.45 0.94 -15.21
N GLU A 137 2.14 0.62 -16.30
CA GLU A 137 3.50 0.08 -16.22
C GLU A 137 4.44 1.06 -15.51
N HIS A 138 5.29 0.56 -14.61
CA HIS A 138 6.27 1.35 -13.89
C HIS A 138 7.32 0.45 -13.24
N THR A 139 8.39 1.08 -12.77
CA THR A 139 9.32 0.50 -11.80
C THR A 139 9.15 1.19 -10.46
N ASP A 140 9.17 0.44 -9.37
CA ASP A 140 9.10 1.02 -8.04
C ASP A 140 10.40 1.79 -7.71
N PRO A 141 10.30 2.99 -7.09
CA PRO A 141 11.47 3.80 -6.76
C PRO A 141 12.20 3.34 -5.48
N GLN A 142 11.61 2.44 -4.68
CA GLN A 142 12.18 1.98 -3.42
C GLN A 142 13.19 0.83 -3.62
N ILE A 143 13.89 0.49 -2.53
CA ILE A 143 14.85 -0.64 -2.48
C ILE A 143 14.17 -1.98 -2.80
N ILE A 144 12.96 -2.20 -2.26
CA ILE A 144 12.19 -3.42 -2.45
C ILE A 144 10.69 -3.16 -2.24
N SER A 145 9.87 -3.83 -3.05
CA SER A 145 8.43 -3.96 -2.85
C SER A 145 8.08 -5.43 -2.64
N VAL A 146 7.26 -5.71 -1.62
CA VAL A 146 6.75 -7.06 -1.35
C VAL A 146 5.23 -7.03 -1.52
N LEU A 147 4.72 -7.84 -2.46
CA LEU A 147 3.32 -7.85 -2.86
C LEU A 147 2.65 -9.17 -2.52
N ARG A 148 1.39 -9.10 -2.07
CA ARG A 148 0.49 -10.25 -1.94
C ARG A 148 -0.92 -9.85 -2.38
N SER A 149 -1.55 -10.66 -3.21
CA SER A 149 -2.93 -10.47 -3.69
C SER A 149 -3.88 -11.54 -3.16
N ASN A 150 -5.16 -11.38 -3.47
CA ASN A 150 -6.13 -12.49 -3.46
C ASN A 150 -5.93 -13.35 -4.74
N ASN A 151 -6.88 -14.24 -5.03
CA ASN A 151 -6.81 -15.17 -6.17
C ASN A 151 -7.25 -14.57 -7.51
N THR A 152 -7.51 -13.26 -7.58
CA THR A 152 -7.88 -12.58 -8.83
C THR A 152 -6.61 -12.31 -9.64
N ALA A 153 -6.63 -12.64 -10.95
CA ALA A 153 -5.54 -12.32 -11.85
C ALA A 153 -5.48 -10.81 -12.15
N GLY A 154 -4.30 -10.32 -12.57
CA GLY A 154 -4.04 -8.93 -12.92
C GLY A 154 -2.56 -8.67 -13.17
#